data_AF-A0A951DY79-F1
#
_entry.id   AF-A0A951DY79-F1
#
_cell.length_a   1.000
_cell.length_b   1.000
_cell.length_c   1.000
_cell.angle_alpha   90.00
_cell.angle_beta   90.00
_cell.angle_gamma   90.00
#
_symmetry.space_group_name_H-M   'P 1'
#
loop_
_entity.id
_entity.type
_entity.pdbx_description
1 polymer ?
#
loop_
_entity_poly.entity_id
_entity_poly.type
_entity_poly.pdbx_seq_one_letter_code
_entity_poly.pdbx_strand_id
1 'polypeptide(L)'
;GQPALNAIKRSRRYHERVFLAPPWPEIYVTDNERRHDLNAGIAEYQRLVDAYPALGYEVTILPKVSVAERAEFVLRTLARSL
;
A
#
# COMPACT_ATOMS: atom_id res chain seq x y z
N GLY A 1 -18.66 3.03 -18.53
CA GLY A 1 -17.75 3.47 -17.45
C GLY A 1 -17.95 2.67 -16.17
N GLN A 2 -19.08 2.85 -15.47
CA GLN A 2 -19.31 2.25 -14.14
C GLN A 2 -19.54 0.72 -14.08
N PRO A 3 -20.25 0.07 -15.03
CA PRO A 3 -20.54 -1.37 -14.94
C PRO A 3 -19.29 -2.25 -15.07
N ALA A 4 -18.34 -1.85 -15.92
CA ALA A 4 -17.07 -2.55 -16.11
C ALA A 4 -16.19 -2.50 -14.86
N LEU A 5 -16.13 -1.34 -14.17
CA LEU A 5 -15.43 -1.21 -12.88
C LEU A 5 -16.03 -2.14 -11.82
N ASN A 6 -17.36 -2.23 -11.73
CA ASN A 6 -18.02 -3.11 -10.76
C ASN A 6 -17.84 -4.61 -11.09
N ALA A 7 -17.76 -4.98 -12.36
CA ALA A 7 -17.50 -6.36 -12.78
C ALA A 7 -16.05 -6.80 -12.49
N ILE A 8 -15.06 -5.94 -12.74
CA ILE A 8 -13.64 -6.22 -12.45
C ILE A 8 -13.40 -6.33 -10.94
N LYS A 9 -14.08 -5.51 -10.12
CA LYS A 9 -14.02 -5.57 -8.65
C LYS A 9 -14.38 -6.93 -8.05
N ARG A 10 -15.12 -7.79 -8.75
CA ARG A 10 -15.67 -9.04 -8.21
C ARG A 10 -14.96 -10.31 -8.69
N SER A 11 -14.22 -10.26 -9.80
CA SER A 11 -13.77 -11.49 -10.48
C SER A 11 -12.33 -11.91 -10.20
N ARG A 12 -11.44 -11.01 -9.75
CA ARG A 12 -10.04 -11.34 -9.36
C ARG A 12 -9.50 -10.38 -8.31
N ARG A 13 -10.05 -10.42 -7.09
CA ARG A 13 -9.46 -9.65 -5.99
C ARG A 13 -8.11 -10.27 -5.62
N TYR A 14 -7.06 -9.44 -5.58
CA TYR A 14 -5.89 -9.72 -4.76
C TYR A 14 -6.32 -9.95 -3.30
N HIS A 15 -5.38 -10.35 -2.44
CA HIS A 15 -5.64 -10.53 -1.01
C HIS A 15 -6.40 -9.32 -0.43
N GLU A 16 -7.35 -9.57 0.48
CA GLU A 16 -8.22 -8.54 1.05
C GLU A 16 -7.46 -7.45 1.81
N ARG A 17 -6.29 -7.81 2.36
CA ARG A 17 -5.37 -6.90 3.02
C ARG A 17 -4.34 -6.31 2.06
N VAL A 18 -4.16 -4.99 2.14
CA VAL A 18 -3.13 -4.21 1.43
C VAL A 18 -2.19 -3.59 2.46
N PHE A 19 -0.89 -3.68 2.19
CA PHE A 19 0.13 -3.01 3.00
C PHE A 19 0.54 -1.70 2.33
N LEU A 20 0.50 -0.59 3.06
CA LEU A 20 0.98 0.70 2.57
C LEU A 20 2.24 1.13 3.32
N ALA A 21 3.26 1.52 2.56
CA ALA A 21 4.46 2.16 3.09
C ALA A 21 4.26 3.68 3.08
N PRO A 22 4.24 4.36 4.25
CA PRO A 22 4.28 5.81 4.29
C PRO A 22 5.51 6.37 3.55
N PRO A 23 5.38 7.55 2.92
CA PRO A 23 6.50 8.25 2.31
C PRO A 23 7.37 8.88 3.40
N TRP A 24 8.27 8.09 3.98
CA TRP A 24 9.17 8.54 5.05
C TRP A 24 10.26 9.47 4.50
N PRO A 25 10.25 10.77 4.86
CA PRO A 25 11.25 11.72 4.37
C PRO A 25 12.68 11.34 4.77
N GLU A 26 12.84 10.64 5.90
CA GLU A 26 14.15 10.36 6.50
C GLU A 26 14.90 9.22 5.80
N ILE A 27 14.22 8.45 4.95
CA ILE A 27 14.85 7.45 4.06
C ILE A 27 14.58 7.75 2.58
N TYR A 28 14.05 8.95 2.30
CA TYR A 28 13.85 9.43 0.96
C TYR A 28 15.19 9.95 0.41
N VAL A 29 15.62 9.35 -0.69
CA VAL A 29 16.83 9.72 -1.43
C VAL A 29 16.51 9.61 -2.91
N THR A 30 16.86 10.60 -3.71
CA THR A 30 16.71 10.46 -5.16
C THR A 30 17.76 9.46 -5.65
N ASP A 31 17.30 8.36 -6.22
CA ASP A 31 18.12 7.41 -6.96
C ASP A 31 17.57 7.26 -8.38
N ASN A 32 18.24 6.51 -9.24
CA ASN A 32 17.82 6.34 -10.64
C ASN A 32 16.45 5.62 -10.79
N GLU A 33 15.97 4.95 -9.75
CA GLU A 33 14.68 4.24 -9.75
C GLU A 33 13.53 5.13 -9.25
N ARG A 34 13.81 6.17 -8.45
CA ARG A 34 12.78 7.08 -7.91
C ARG A 34 12.43 8.20 -8.87
N ARG A 35 11.35 7.98 -9.62
CA ARG A 35 10.82 8.89 -10.65
C ARG A 35 10.02 10.08 -10.10
N HIS A 36 9.52 10.01 -8.87
CA HIS A 36 8.65 11.02 -8.27
C HIS A 36 9.35 11.72 -7.12
N ASP A 37 9.15 13.03 -6.98
CA ASP A 37 9.57 13.75 -5.79
C ASP A 37 8.77 13.34 -4.54
N LEU A 38 9.27 13.71 -3.36
CA LEU A 38 8.65 13.36 -2.08
C LEU A 38 7.21 13.89 -1.97
N ASN A 39 6.92 15.09 -2.48
CA ASN A 39 5.59 15.70 -2.39
C ASN A 39 4.57 14.96 -3.25
N ALA A 40 4.96 14.55 -4.46
CA ALA A 40 4.17 13.69 -5.32
C ALA A 40 3.90 12.33 -4.65
N GLY A 41 4.90 11.76 -3.98
CA GLY A 41 4.75 10.55 -3.17
C GLY A 41 3.77 10.70 -2.00
N ILE A 42 3.82 11.84 -1.29
CA ILE A 42 2.88 12.17 -0.20
C ILE A 42 1.45 12.29 -0.74
N ALA A 43 1.25 13.02 -1.83
CA ALA A 43 -0.06 13.21 -2.43
C ALA A 43 -0.65 11.88 -2.93
N GLU A 44 0.17 10.99 -3.51
CA GLU A 44 -0.28 9.66 -3.92
C GLU A 44 -0.62 8.78 -2.70
N TYR A 45 0.23 8.76 -1.68
CA TYR A 45 -0.05 8.01 -0.46
C TYR A 45 -1.39 8.41 0.17
N GLN A 46 -1.70 9.70 0.26
CA GLN A 46 -2.99 10.19 0.77
C GLN A 46 -4.17 9.67 -0.04
N ARG A 47 -4.09 9.73 -1.39
CA ARG A 47 -5.13 9.16 -2.26
C ARG A 47 -5.33 7.66 -2.03
N LEU A 48 -4.25 6.91 -1.84
CA LEU A 48 -4.30 5.46 -1.64
C LEU A 48 -4.91 5.09 -0.28
N VAL A 49 -4.55 5.82 0.79
CA VAL A 49 -5.12 5.62 2.13
C VAL A 49 -6.63 5.77 2.11
N ASP A 50 -7.17 6.71 1.33
CA ASP A 50 -8.62 6.91 1.21
C ASP A 50 -9.28 5.91 0.25
N ALA A 51 -8.61 5.59 -0.87
CA ALA A 51 -9.20 4.77 -1.93
C ALA A 51 -9.32 3.29 -1.56
N TYR A 52 -8.33 2.70 -0.89
CA TYR A 52 -8.33 1.26 -0.60
C TYR A 52 -9.48 0.83 0.33
N PRO A 53 -9.75 1.51 1.45
CA PRO A 53 -10.92 1.21 2.29
C PRO A 53 -12.24 1.37 1.53
N ALA A 54 -12.38 2.41 0.71
CA ALA A 54 -13.58 2.62 -0.11
C ALA A 54 -13.80 1.52 -1.17
N LEU A 55 -12.75 0.80 -1.54
CA LEU A 55 -12.80 -0.37 -2.42
C LEU A 55 -13.04 -1.69 -1.68
N GLY A 56 -13.08 -1.65 -0.34
CA GLY A 56 -13.32 -2.80 0.54
C GLY A 56 -12.06 -3.58 0.90
N TYR A 57 -10.88 -2.95 0.83
CA TYR A 57 -9.62 -3.55 1.30
C TYR A 57 -9.35 -3.17 2.76
N GLU A 58 -8.74 -4.09 3.50
CA GLU A 58 -8.17 -3.80 4.81
C GLU A 58 -6.77 -3.21 4.62
N VAL A 59 -6.54 -1.99 5.09
CA VAL A 59 -5.24 -1.33 4.97
C VAL A 59 -4.42 -1.55 6.24
N THR A 60 -3.21 -2.07 6.08
CA THR A 60 -2.20 -2.13 7.14
C THR A 60 -1.03 -1.22 6.81
N ILE A 61 -0.76 -0.25 7.69
CA ILE A 61 0.38 0.65 7.52
C ILE A 61 1.65 -0.04 7.98
N LEU A 62 2.68 -0.05 7.12
CA LEU A 62 3.97 -0.61 7.46
C LEU A 62 4.70 0.28 8.47
N PRO A 63 5.33 -0.30 9.51
CA PRO A 63 6.16 0.45 10.43
C PRO A 63 7.48 0.87 9.79
N LYS A 64 8.01 2.01 10.24
CA LYS A 64 9.33 2.51 9.83
C LYS A 64 10.45 1.82 10.62
N VAL A 65 10.66 0.55 10.30
CA VAL A 65 11.71 -0.30 10.87
C VAL A 65 12.68 -0.75 9.78
N SER A 66 13.68 -1.55 10.12
CA SER A 66 14.58 -2.13 9.12
C SER A 66 13.82 -2.94 8.06
N VAL A 67 14.46 -3.19 6.92
CA VAL A 67 13.85 -3.99 5.85
C VAL A 67 13.51 -5.41 6.33
N ALA A 68 14.39 -6.03 7.11
CA ALA A 68 14.19 -7.37 7.66
C ALA A 68 12.99 -7.42 8.61
N GLU A 69 12.91 -6.49 9.57
CA GLU A 69 11.78 -6.42 10.51
C GLU A 69 10.45 -6.14 9.80
N ARG A 70 10.47 -5.36 8.72
CA ARG A 70 9.27 -5.06 7.93
C ARG A 70 8.79 -6.26 7.13
N ALA A 71 9.71 -7.04 6.55
CA ALA A 71 9.37 -8.30 5.89
C ALA A 71 8.76 -9.28 6.90
N GLU A 72 9.37 -9.42 8.08
CA GLU A 72 8.85 -10.22 9.18
C GLU A 72 7.44 -9.77 9.60
N PHE A 73 7.22 -8.46 9.71
CA PHE A 73 5.91 -7.88 10.01
C PHE A 73 4.85 -8.27 8.97
N VAL A 74 5.17 -8.20 7.67
CA VAL A 74 4.26 -8.61 6.59
C VAL A 74 3.94 -10.10 6.70
N LEU A 75 4.95 -10.96 6.81
CA LEU A 75 4.78 -12.41 6.90
C LEU A 75 3.94 -12.82 8.10
N ARG A 76 4.23 -12.27 9.29
CA ARG A 76 3.45 -12.53 10.51
C ARG A 76 2.01 -12.05 10.39
N THR A 77 1.78 -10.93 9.72
CA THR A 77 0.43 -10.38 9.53
C THR A 77 -0.39 -11.25 8.58
N LEU A 78 0.21 -11.76 7.50
CA LEU A 78 -0.44 -12.70 6.59
C LEU A 78 -0.73 -14.05 7.27
N ALA A 79 0.22 -14.59 8.04
CA ALA A 79 0.04 -15.88 8.74
C ALA A 79 -1.10 -15.87 9.78
N ARG A 80 -1.42 -14.70 10.36
CA ARG A 80 -2.55 -14.54 11.30
C ARG A 80 -3.93 -14.42 10.64
N SER A 81 -3.97 -14.39 9.30
CA SER A 81 -5.20 -14.18 8.51
C SER A 81 -5.71 -15.46 7.84
N LEU A 82 -4.98 -16.56 8.02
CA LEU A 82 -5.36 -17.92 7.66
C LEU A 82 -5.96 -18.62 8.88
#